data_AF-A0A850KPS1-F1
#
_entry.id   AF-A0A850KPS1-F1
#
_cell.length_a   1.000
_cell.length_b   1.000
_cell.length_c   1.000
_cell.angle_alpha   90.00
_cell.angle_beta   90.00
_cell.angle_gamma   90.00
#
_symmetry.space_group_name_H-M   'P 1'
#
loop_
_entity.id
_entity.type
_entity.pdbx_description
1 polymer ?
#
loop_
_entity_poly.entity_id
_entity_poly.type
_entity_poly.pdbx_seq_one_letter_code
_entity_poly.pdbx_strand_id
1 'polypeptide(L)'
;MGKQAIPVSLEDRAAALRENRGDNVAIDEITHVVGSLVQGTTHDDDIDKVANELRELLDYIGAAKSELIGMQPKSLSNRDIPDAGEQLDAIVKSTEDAAEAIMDAADAVGEIAGEVDDEIGGRLAQISTNLFQASSFQDLTGQRITKVTRTLAHLEERLNALADAIGDEYVAPDPEEEIQRDDEGIVQDETDLLHGPQLDGEGNSQAEIDAILASFD
;
A
#
# COMPACT_ATOMS: atom_id res chain seq x y z
N MET A 1 -17.66 -48.07 -41.95
CA MET A 1 -17.44 -46.62 -42.14
C MET A 1 -16.90 -46.08 -40.83
N GLY A 2 -15.58 -45.93 -40.73
CA GLY A 2 -14.92 -45.43 -39.51
C GLY A 2 -15.15 -43.93 -39.38
N LYS A 3 -15.68 -43.48 -38.24
CA LYS A 3 -15.72 -42.06 -37.89
C LYS A 3 -14.28 -41.59 -37.67
N GLN A 4 -13.74 -40.82 -38.62
CA GLN A 4 -12.54 -40.02 -38.39
C GLN A 4 -12.89 -38.97 -37.34
N ALA A 5 -12.25 -39.04 -36.18
CA ALA A 5 -12.30 -37.97 -35.19
C ALA A 5 -11.61 -36.73 -35.80
N ILE A 6 -12.35 -35.64 -35.90
CA ILE A 6 -11.83 -34.35 -36.37
C ILE A 6 -10.80 -33.89 -35.34
N PRO A 7 -9.54 -33.57 -35.72
CA PRO A 7 -8.57 -33.06 -34.77
C PRO A 7 -9.05 -31.67 -34.30
N VAL A 8 -9.43 -31.58 -33.03
CA VAL A 8 -9.88 -30.34 -32.40
C VAL A 8 -8.73 -29.34 -32.42
N SER A 9 -9.00 -28.11 -32.87
CA SER A 9 -8.01 -27.04 -32.97
C SER A 9 -7.47 -26.66 -31.59
N LEU A 10 -6.22 -26.19 -31.57
CA LEU A 10 -5.55 -25.60 -30.40
C LEU A 10 -6.40 -24.51 -29.73
N GLU A 11 -7.01 -23.68 -30.57
CA GLU A 11 -7.84 -22.55 -30.17
C GLU A 11 -9.13 -23.04 -29.51
N ASP A 12 -9.73 -24.12 -30.03
CA ASP A 12 -10.93 -24.73 -29.46
C ASP A 12 -10.63 -25.38 -28.09
N ARG A 13 -9.45 -25.98 -27.93
CA ARG A 13 -9.02 -26.58 -26.65
C ARG A 13 -8.68 -25.54 -25.60
N ALA A 14 -7.98 -24.48 -25.99
CA ALA A 14 -7.70 -23.34 -25.12
C ALA A 14 -8.99 -22.62 -24.71
N ALA A 15 -9.93 -22.44 -25.65
CA ALA A 15 -11.25 -21.87 -25.37
C ALA A 15 -12.07 -22.76 -24.40
N ALA A 16 -12.08 -24.08 -24.59
CA ALA A 16 -12.79 -25.00 -23.71
C ALA A 16 -12.22 -25.07 -22.28
N LEU A 17 -10.90 -24.92 -22.14
CA LEU A 17 -10.24 -24.79 -20.83
C LEU A 17 -10.59 -23.47 -20.16
N ARG A 18 -10.58 -22.38 -20.92
CA ARG A 18 -10.95 -21.04 -20.46
C ARG A 18 -12.43 -20.94 -20.05
N GLU A 19 -13.33 -21.60 -20.79
CA GLU A 19 -14.77 -21.61 -20.51
C GLU A 19 -15.11 -22.41 -19.23
N ASN A 20 -14.36 -23.48 -18.91
CA ASN A 20 -14.60 -24.26 -17.70
C ASN A 20 -13.97 -23.68 -16.43
N ARG A 21 -12.87 -22.93 -16.54
CA ARG A 21 -12.06 -22.52 -15.36
C ARG A 21 -11.66 -21.05 -15.31
N GLY A 22 -12.08 -20.24 -16.27
CA GLY A 22 -11.68 -18.83 -16.36
C GLY A 22 -10.26 -18.67 -16.87
N ASP A 23 -9.63 -17.53 -16.56
CA ASP A 23 -8.29 -17.19 -17.08
C ASP A 23 -7.13 -17.90 -16.35
N ASN A 24 -7.41 -18.64 -15.26
CA ASN A 24 -6.40 -19.38 -14.49
C ASN A 24 -6.40 -20.87 -14.84
N VAL A 25 -5.35 -21.32 -15.54
CA VAL A 25 -5.15 -22.74 -15.92
C VAL A 25 -3.98 -23.32 -15.14
N ALA A 26 -4.15 -24.53 -14.61
CA ALA A 26 -3.09 -25.23 -13.89
C ALA A 26 -1.94 -25.64 -14.83
N ILE A 27 -0.70 -25.47 -14.36
CA ILE A 27 0.54 -25.77 -15.11
C ILE A 27 0.58 -27.22 -15.64
N ASP A 28 0.10 -28.17 -14.85
CA ASP A 28 0.02 -29.59 -15.23
C ASP A 28 -0.89 -29.84 -16.45
N GLU A 29 -1.95 -29.04 -16.61
CA GLU A 29 -2.89 -29.17 -17.71
C GLU A 29 -2.34 -28.55 -19.00
N ILE A 30 -1.59 -27.44 -18.89
CA ILE A 30 -0.86 -26.84 -20.02
C ILE A 30 0.12 -27.86 -20.62
N THR A 31 0.84 -28.58 -19.74
CA THR A 31 1.75 -29.66 -20.13
C THR A 31 1.03 -30.76 -20.91
N HIS A 32 -0.18 -31.14 -20.48
CA HIS A 32 -0.97 -32.17 -21.16
C HIS A 32 -1.51 -31.70 -22.53
N VAL A 33 -1.92 -30.43 -22.62
CA VAL A 33 -2.41 -29.82 -23.87
C VAL A 33 -1.28 -29.74 -24.88
N VAL A 34 -0.12 -29.20 -24.50
CA VAL A 34 1.05 -29.09 -25.36
C VAL A 34 1.55 -30.46 -25.81
N GLY A 35 1.62 -31.44 -24.90
CA GLY A 35 2.06 -32.81 -25.23
C GLY A 35 1.15 -33.51 -26.24
N SER A 36 -0.15 -33.23 -26.22
CA SER A 36 -1.12 -33.84 -27.15
C SER A 36 -1.19 -33.16 -28.53
N LEU A 37 -0.58 -31.99 -28.71
CA LEU A 37 -0.55 -31.27 -29.98
C LEU A 37 0.60 -31.66 -30.90
N VAL A 38 1.72 -32.05 -30.32
CA VAL A 38 2.97 -32.25 -31.06
C VAL A 38 3.12 -33.70 -31.54
N GLN A 39 2.21 -34.60 -31.13
CA GLN A 39 2.17 -36.02 -31.47
C GLN A 39 2.01 -36.32 -32.99
N GLY A 40 1.93 -35.31 -33.85
CA GLY A 40 1.70 -35.43 -35.29
C GLY A 40 2.85 -35.09 -36.24
N THR A 41 3.96 -34.45 -35.82
CA THR A 41 4.87 -33.81 -36.82
C THR A 41 6.39 -33.81 -36.57
N THR A 42 6.95 -34.41 -35.51
CA THR A 42 8.42 -34.34 -35.25
C THR A 42 9.01 -35.65 -34.68
N HIS A 43 10.34 -35.82 -34.78
CA HIS A 43 11.06 -36.95 -34.17
C HIS A 43 10.89 -36.91 -32.64
N ASP A 44 10.52 -38.05 -32.05
CA ASP A 44 10.16 -38.23 -30.62
C ASP A 44 11.19 -37.59 -29.65
N ASP A 45 12.49 -37.73 -29.94
CA ASP A 45 13.59 -37.26 -29.08
C ASP A 45 13.68 -35.72 -28.94
N ASP A 46 13.21 -34.95 -29.93
CA ASP A 46 13.22 -33.48 -29.85
C ASP A 46 11.94 -32.95 -29.17
N ILE A 47 10.87 -33.76 -29.14
CA ILE A 47 9.61 -33.43 -28.46
C ILE A 47 9.79 -33.53 -26.95
N ASP A 48 10.42 -34.60 -26.48
CA ASP A 48 10.67 -34.80 -25.06
C ASP A 48 11.57 -33.70 -24.49
N LYS A 49 12.53 -33.21 -25.28
CA LYS A 49 13.37 -32.06 -24.89
C LYS A 49 12.55 -30.78 -24.75
N VAL A 50 11.76 -30.42 -25.76
CA VAL A 50 10.92 -29.21 -25.71
C VAL A 50 9.88 -29.30 -24.59
N ALA A 51 9.29 -30.47 -24.37
CA ALA A 51 8.34 -30.69 -23.27
C ALA A 51 9.02 -30.54 -21.90
N ASN A 52 10.26 -31.01 -21.74
CA ASN A 52 11.03 -30.82 -20.52
C ASN A 52 11.44 -29.35 -20.31
N GLU A 53 11.92 -28.66 -21.34
CA GLU A 53 12.25 -27.23 -21.28
C GLU A 53 11.02 -26.38 -20.92
N LEU A 54 9.84 -26.72 -21.46
CA LEU A 54 8.59 -26.05 -21.10
C LEU A 54 8.17 -26.32 -19.65
N ARG A 55 8.36 -27.55 -19.15
CA ARG A 55 8.10 -27.85 -17.72
C ARG A 55 9.02 -27.05 -16.81
N GLU A 56 10.32 -27.02 -17.10
CA GLU A 56 11.29 -26.24 -16.32
C GLU A 56 10.94 -24.74 -16.32
N LEU A 57 10.52 -24.19 -17.46
CA LEU A 57 10.05 -22.81 -17.56
C LEU A 57 8.78 -22.57 -16.73
N LEU A 58 7.82 -23.49 -16.80
CA LEU A 58 6.57 -23.39 -16.03
C LEU A 58 6.82 -23.49 -14.52
N ASP A 59 7.71 -24.39 -14.08
CA ASP A 59 8.12 -24.51 -12.68
C ASP A 59 8.77 -23.21 -12.19
N TYR A 60 9.64 -22.61 -13.01
CA TYR A 60 10.26 -21.32 -12.72
C TYR A 60 9.23 -20.19 -12.60
N ILE A 61 8.25 -20.13 -13.53
CA ILE A 61 7.15 -19.16 -13.48
C ILE A 61 6.28 -19.38 -12.23
N GLY A 62 6.00 -20.64 -11.87
CA GLY A 62 5.24 -21.00 -10.67
C GLY A 62 5.95 -20.55 -9.38
N ALA A 63 7.26 -20.78 -9.29
CA ALA A 63 8.08 -20.31 -8.17
C ALA A 63 8.09 -18.78 -8.07
N ALA A 64 8.31 -18.08 -9.19
CA ALA A 64 8.29 -16.62 -9.25
C ALA A 64 6.91 -16.06 -8.86
N LYS A 65 5.81 -16.69 -9.33
CA LYS A 65 4.44 -16.31 -8.94
C LYS A 65 4.24 -16.45 -7.44
N SER A 66 4.70 -17.55 -6.84
CA SER A 66 4.59 -17.76 -5.39
C SER A 66 5.38 -16.72 -4.60
N GLU A 67 6.56 -16.32 -5.07
CA GLU A 67 7.35 -15.27 -4.44
C GLU A 67 6.64 -13.91 -4.52
N LEU A 68 6.05 -13.57 -5.68
CA LEU A 68 5.28 -12.34 -5.87
C LEU A 68 4.03 -12.28 -4.98
N ILE A 69 3.31 -13.40 -4.82
CA ILE A 69 2.18 -13.49 -3.86
C ILE A 69 2.69 -13.32 -2.42
N GLY A 70 3.88 -13.83 -2.11
CA GLY A 70 4.51 -13.65 -0.80
C GLY A 70 4.81 -12.19 -0.43
N MET A 71 4.90 -11.28 -1.41
CA MET A 71 5.00 -9.84 -1.17
C MET A 71 3.65 -9.20 -0.78
N GLN A 72 2.54 -9.93 -0.90
CA GLN A 72 1.17 -9.48 -0.66
C GLN A 72 0.81 -8.15 -1.37
N PRO A 73 1.00 -8.03 -2.71
CA PRO A 73 0.70 -6.80 -3.44
C PRO A 73 -0.72 -6.26 -3.21
N LYS A 74 -1.72 -7.14 -3.07
CA LYS A 74 -3.10 -6.71 -2.84
C LYS A 74 -3.26 -6.06 -1.46
N SER A 75 -2.65 -6.64 -0.42
CA SER A 75 -2.63 -6.06 0.93
C SER A 75 -1.94 -4.70 0.96
N LEU A 76 -0.72 -4.62 0.41
CA LEU A 76 0.05 -3.37 0.34
C LEU A 76 -0.76 -2.26 -0.35
N SER A 77 -1.43 -2.61 -1.45
CA SER A 77 -2.17 -1.64 -2.24
C SER A 77 -3.48 -1.18 -1.59
N ASN A 78 -4.16 -2.02 -0.80
CA ASN A 78 -5.48 -1.67 -0.25
C ASN A 78 -5.40 -1.15 1.19
N ARG A 79 -4.26 -1.29 1.86
CA ARG A 79 -4.09 -0.90 3.27
C ARG A 79 -2.81 -0.08 3.49
N ASP A 80 -1.66 -0.73 3.44
CA ASP A 80 -0.42 -0.13 3.95
C ASP A 80 0.01 1.16 3.20
N ILE A 81 -0.23 1.21 1.88
CA ILE A 81 0.09 2.38 1.05
C ILE A 81 -0.91 3.52 1.25
N PRO A 82 -2.24 3.30 1.19
CA PRO A 82 -3.24 4.27 1.64
C PRO A 82 -2.97 4.85 3.03
N ASP A 83 -2.75 4.00 4.04
CA ASP A 83 -2.50 4.41 5.43
C ASP A 83 -1.27 5.33 5.53
N ALA A 84 -0.18 4.94 4.87
CA ALA A 84 1.02 5.79 4.81
C ALA A 84 0.75 7.14 4.14
N GLY A 85 -0.16 7.18 3.15
CA GLY A 85 -0.64 8.41 2.52
C GLY A 85 -1.36 9.32 3.52
N GLU A 86 -2.32 8.79 4.27
CA GLU A 86 -3.09 9.53 5.28
C GLU A 86 -2.18 10.08 6.40
N GLN A 87 -1.23 9.28 6.88
CA GLN A 87 -0.24 9.72 7.87
C GLN A 87 0.62 10.87 7.34
N LEU A 88 1.03 10.82 6.07
CA LEU A 88 1.80 11.90 5.45
C LEU A 88 0.96 13.18 5.29
N ASP A 89 -0.31 13.07 4.95
CA ASP A 89 -1.22 14.22 4.86
C ASP A 89 -1.46 14.86 6.24
N ALA A 90 -1.61 14.04 7.28
CA ALA A 90 -1.71 14.52 8.66
C ALA A 90 -0.44 15.24 9.13
N ILE A 91 0.74 14.73 8.75
CA ILE A 91 2.01 15.42 9.01
C ILE A 91 2.03 16.78 8.32
N VAL A 92 1.62 16.87 7.05
CA VAL A 92 1.56 18.15 6.32
C VAL A 92 0.67 19.14 7.09
N LYS A 93 -0.56 18.74 7.42
CA LYS A 93 -1.51 19.58 8.16
C LYS A 93 -0.95 20.04 9.50
N SER A 94 -0.44 19.13 10.33
CA SER A 94 0.13 19.48 11.63
C SER A 94 1.33 20.43 11.50
N THR A 95 2.16 20.26 10.46
CA THR A 95 3.28 21.17 10.21
C THR A 95 2.86 22.53 9.67
N GLU A 96 1.75 22.61 8.93
CA GLU A 96 1.12 23.86 8.49
C GLU A 96 0.59 24.64 9.69
N ASP A 97 -0.19 23.99 10.56
CA ASP A 97 -0.75 24.59 11.77
C ASP A 97 0.38 25.12 12.69
N ALA A 98 1.45 24.35 12.86
CA ALA A 98 2.61 24.78 13.63
C ALA A 98 3.35 25.96 12.99
N ALA A 99 3.46 26.00 11.67
CA ALA A 99 4.08 27.11 10.95
C ALA A 99 3.26 28.39 11.06
N GLU A 100 1.93 28.30 10.97
CA GLU A 100 1.00 29.42 11.17
C GLU A 100 1.15 29.99 12.58
N ALA A 101 1.16 29.14 13.62
CA ALA A 101 1.38 29.58 15.00
C ALA A 101 2.74 30.28 15.21
N ILE A 102 3.80 29.85 14.50
CA ILE A 102 5.11 30.52 14.54
C ILE A 102 5.04 31.89 13.87
N MET A 103 4.32 32.01 12.75
CA MET A 103 4.13 33.29 12.04
C MET A 103 3.33 34.28 12.89
N ASP A 104 2.25 33.84 13.53
CA ASP A 104 1.47 34.66 14.46
C ASP A 104 2.33 35.17 15.63
N ALA A 105 3.18 34.31 16.19
CA ALA A 105 4.13 34.70 17.23
C ALA A 105 5.17 35.71 16.71
N ALA A 106 5.63 35.55 15.47
CA ALA A 106 6.56 36.49 14.84
C ALA A 106 5.91 37.87 14.61
N ASP A 107 4.64 37.91 14.22
CA ASP A 107 3.86 39.15 14.09
C ASP A 107 3.73 39.86 15.44
N ALA A 108 3.37 39.14 16.49
CA ALA A 108 3.28 39.71 17.85
C ALA A 108 4.63 40.29 18.31
N VAL A 109 5.76 39.65 17.98
CA VAL A 109 7.10 40.20 18.25
C VAL A 109 7.35 41.48 17.46
N GLY A 110 6.87 41.56 16.22
CA GLY A 110 6.95 42.75 15.37
C GLY A 110 6.13 43.92 15.90
N GLU A 111 4.94 43.68 16.43
CA GLU A 111 4.12 44.71 17.08
C GLU A 111 4.81 45.28 18.31
N ILE A 112 5.28 44.41 19.21
CA ILE A 112 6.02 44.82 20.43
C ILE A 112 7.28 45.62 20.07
N ALA A 113 7.94 45.27 18.97
CA ALA A 113 9.12 46.00 18.48
C ALA A 113 8.83 47.48 18.19
N GLY A 114 7.61 47.81 17.77
CA GLY A 114 7.17 49.19 17.52
C GLY A 114 6.85 50.00 18.78
N GLU A 115 6.72 49.34 19.93
CA GLU A 115 6.35 49.97 21.21
C GLU A 115 7.56 50.27 22.13
N VAL A 116 8.75 49.77 21.79
CA VAL A 116 9.98 49.89 22.59
C VAL A 116 11.01 50.83 21.96
N ASP A 117 12.03 51.23 22.74
CA ASP A 117 13.13 52.09 22.27
C ASP A 117 13.82 51.56 20.99
N ASP A 118 14.21 52.48 20.11
CA ASP A 118 14.70 52.22 18.73
C ASP A 118 15.76 51.12 18.61
N GLU A 119 16.70 51.04 19.57
CA GLU A 119 17.76 50.01 19.52
C GLU A 119 17.22 48.59 19.80
N ILE A 120 16.33 48.45 20.78
CA ILE A 120 15.72 47.17 21.13
C ILE A 120 14.64 46.81 20.10
N GLY A 121 13.83 47.80 19.68
CA GLY A 121 12.81 47.64 18.65
C GLY A 121 13.41 47.19 17.33
N GLY A 122 14.49 47.81 16.87
CA GLY A 122 15.19 47.38 15.66
C GLY A 122 15.68 45.93 15.72
N ARG A 123 16.15 45.48 16.89
CA ARG A 123 16.58 44.07 17.08
C ARG A 123 15.40 43.10 17.08
N LEU A 124 14.29 43.44 17.73
CA LEU A 124 13.08 42.60 17.74
C LEU A 124 12.45 42.50 16.34
N ALA A 125 12.37 43.61 15.60
CA ALA A 125 11.87 43.62 14.23
C ALA A 125 12.72 42.73 13.30
N GLN A 126 14.04 42.73 13.48
CA GLN A 126 14.93 41.83 12.74
C GLN A 126 14.69 40.36 13.09
N ILE A 127 14.46 40.04 14.37
CA ILE A 127 14.14 38.66 14.81
C ILE A 127 12.81 38.20 14.22
N SER A 128 11.76 39.04 14.30
CA SER A 128 10.45 38.78 13.68
C SER A 128 10.59 38.48 12.18
N THR A 129 11.32 39.33 11.45
CA THR A 129 11.59 39.13 10.01
C THR A 129 12.31 37.80 9.74
N ASN A 130 13.30 37.44 10.56
CA ASN A 130 14.02 36.19 10.41
C ASN A 130 13.14 34.97 10.69
N LEU A 131 12.20 35.05 11.64
CA LEU A 131 11.24 33.98 11.92
C LEU A 131 10.31 33.77 10.72
N PHE A 132 9.76 34.84 10.14
CA PHE A 132 8.96 34.75 8.90
C PHE A 132 9.72 34.08 7.76
N GLN A 133 10.96 34.51 7.52
CA GLN A 133 11.78 33.93 6.47
C GLN A 133 12.14 32.47 6.75
N ALA A 134 12.40 32.12 8.02
CA ALA A 134 12.66 30.74 8.39
C ALA A 134 11.43 29.88 8.09
N SER A 135 10.24 30.25 8.58
CA SER A 135 9.01 29.47 8.41
C SER A 135 8.63 29.22 6.93
N SER A 136 9.14 30.00 5.98
CA SER A 136 8.99 29.74 4.54
C SER A 136 9.59 28.41 4.06
N PHE A 137 10.42 27.72 4.86
CA PHE A 137 10.91 26.37 4.53
C PHE A 137 9.78 25.32 4.42
N GLN A 138 8.64 25.57 5.09
CA GLN A 138 7.50 24.66 5.11
C GLN A 138 6.91 24.46 3.72
N ASP A 139 6.86 25.50 2.86
CA ASP A 139 6.39 25.38 1.48
C ASP A 139 7.17 24.31 0.69
N LEU A 140 8.50 24.29 0.81
CA LEU A 140 9.33 23.27 0.16
C LEU A 140 9.10 21.87 0.76
N THR A 141 8.83 21.79 2.06
CA THR A 141 8.57 20.52 2.75
C THR A 141 7.22 19.94 2.34
N GLY A 142 6.16 20.76 2.33
CA GLY A 142 4.83 20.38 1.86
C GLY A 142 4.85 19.91 0.40
N GLN A 143 5.56 20.63 -0.49
CA GLN A 143 5.73 20.21 -1.89
C GLN A 143 6.46 18.86 -2.02
N ARG A 144 7.49 18.62 -1.20
CA ARG A 144 8.22 17.33 -1.19
C ARG A 144 7.34 16.19 -0.71
N ILE A 145 6.59 16.39 0.38
CA ILE A 145 5.67 15.37 0.90
C ILE A 145 4.57 15.09 -0.14
N THR A 146 3.99 16.12 -0.76
CA THR A 146 3.00 15.96 -1.84
C THR A 146 3.56 15.14 -3.02
N LYS A 147 4.87 15.25 -3.31
CA LYS A 147 5.50 14.41 -4.34
C LYS A 147 5.62 12.95 -3.89
N VAL A 148 5.91 12.72 -2.61
CA VAL A 148 5.94 11.37 -2.02
C VAL A 148 4.55 10.74 -2.07
N THR A 149 3.50 11.44 -1.62
CA THR A 149 2.11 10.91 -1.64
C THR A 149 1.66 10.57 -3.06
N ARG A 150 1.96 11.41 -4.06
CA ARG A 150 1.72 11.06 -5.48
C ARG A 150 2.46 9.81 -5.95
N THR A 151 3.68 9.60 -5.45
CA THR A 151 4.47 8.42 -5.80
C THR A 151 3.89 7.17 -5.16
N LEU A 152 3.41 7.26 -3.92
CA LEU A 152 2.69 6.20 -3.23
C LEU A 152 1.40 5.84 -3.97
N ALA A 153 0.60 6.83 -4.39
CA ALA A 153 -0.59 6.59 -5.21
C ALA A 153 -0.28 5.88 -6.54
N HIS A 154 0.85 6.21 -7.18
CA HIS A 154 1.25 5.46 -8.38
C HIS A 154 1.70 4.03 -8.05
N LEU A 155 2.37 3.83 -6.91
CA LEU A 155 2.79 2.51 -6.45
C LEU A 155 1.57 1.64 -6.13
N GLU A 156 0.54 2.21 -5.50
CA GLU A 156 -0.76 1.59 -5.26
C GLU A 156 -1.37 1.06 -6.58
N GLU A 157 -1.51 1.90 -7.60
CA GLU A 157 -2.05 1.50 -8.91
C GLU A 157 -1.26 0.32 -9.52
N ARG A 158 0.07 0.36 -9.40
CA ARG A 158 0.96 -0.70 -9.91
C ARG A 158 0.82 -2.00 -9.14
N LEU A 159 0.68 -1.93 -7.82
CA LEU A 159 0.49 -3.10 -6.96
C LEU A 159 -0.87 -3.73 -7.18
N ASN A 160 -1.94 -2.94 -7.34
CA ASN A 160 -3.25 -3.46 -7.74
C ASN A 160 -3.19 -4.18 -9.10
N ALA A 161 -2.56 -3.57 -10.11
CA ALA A 161 -2.39 -4.22 -11.41
C ALA A 161 -1.57 -5.51 -11.34
N LEU A 162 -0.54 -5.54 -10.48
CA LEU A 162 0.26 -6.74 -10.23
C LEU A 162 -0.57 -7.83 -9.53
N ALA A 163 -1.33 -7.46 -8.50
CA ALA A 163 -2.21 -8.36 -7.77
C ALA A 163 -3.22 -9.03 -8.72
N ASP A 164 -3.89 -8.23 -9.56
CA ASP A 164 -4.84 -8.74 -10.55
C ASP A 164 -4.16 -9.69 -11.56
N ALA A 165 -2.93 -9.37 -12.00
CA ALA A 165 -2.19 -10.19 -12.95
C ALA A 165 -1.75 -11.55 -12.39
N ILE A 166 -1.43 -11.62 -11.09
CA ILE A 166 -1.03 -12.87 -10.43
C ILE A 166 -2.20 -13.59 -9.75
N GLY A 167 -3.37 -12.96 -9.65
CA GLY A 167 -4.53 -13.48 -8.93
C GLY A 167 -4.32 -13.49 -7.42
N ASP A 168 -3.63 -12.46 -6.89
CA ASP A 168 -3.54 -12.23 -5.45
C ASP A 168 -4.83 -11.56 -4.97
N GLU A 169 -5.63 -12.31 -4.20
CA GLU A 169 -6.87 -11.85 -3.60
C GLU A 169 -6.71 -11.57 -2.09
N TYR A 170 -5.52 -11.80 -1.53
CA TYR A 170 -5.30 -11.68 -0.10
C TYR A 170 -5.16 -10.21 0.32
N VAL A 171 -6.06 -9.76 1.19
CA VAL A 171 -5.94 -8.49 1.90
C VAL A 171 -5.72 -8.83 3.37
N ALA A 172 -4.62 -8.35 3.96
CA ALA A 172 -4.40 -8.55 5.38
C ALA A 172 -5.47 -7.79 6.20
N PRO A 173 -6.00 -8.40 7.26
CA PRO A 173 -6.96 -7.74 8.16
C PRO A 173 -6.32 -6.53 8.83
N ASP A 174 -7.11 -5.55 9.23
CA ASP A 174 -6.59 -4.36 9.91
C ASP A 174 -5.84 -4.78 11.20
N PRO A 175 -4.62 -4.27 11.48
CA PRO A 175 -3.95 -4.54 12.74
C PRO A 175 -4.82 -4.23 13.98
N GLU A 176 -5.77 -3.29 13.90
CA GLU A 176 -6.72 -3.05 15.00
C GLU A 176 -7.72 -4.20 15.22
N GLU A 177 -8.02 -4.97 14.18
CA GLU A 177 -8.84 -6.19 14.27
C GLU A 177 -8.04 -7.39 14.80
N GLU A 178 -6.71 -7.33 14.79
CA GLU A 178 -5.81 -8.39 15.30
C GLU A 178 -5.45 -8.25 16.79
N ILE A 179 -5.90 -7.19 17.48
CA ILE A 179 -5.63 -7.00 18.92
C ILE A 179 -6.28 -8.15 19.70
N GLN A 180 -5.45 -9.10 20.13
CA GLN A 180 -5.91 -10.24 20.92
C GLN A 180 -6.24 -9.75 22.32
N ARG A 181 -7.53 -9.79 22.64
CA ARG A 181 -8.03 -9.53 23.99
C ARG A 181 -8.28 -10.84 24.72
N ASP A 182 -7.95 -10.89 25.99
CA ASP A 182 -8.33 -12.01 26.86
C ASP A 182 -9.84 -11.99 27.18
N ASP A 183 -10.30 -12.99 27.93
CA ASP A 183 -11.70 -13.14 28.34
C ASP A 183 -12.21 -11.95 29.20
N GLU A 184 -11.28 -11.11 29.69
CA GLU A 184 -11.52 -9.93 30.52
C GLU A 184 -11.43 -8.61 29.71
N GLY A 185 -11.16 -8.71 28.40
CA GLY A 185 -11.11 -7.57 27.47
C GLY A 185 -9.76 -6.82 27.46
N ILE A 186 -8.75 -7.33 28.17
CA ILE A 186 -7.41 -6.76 28.25
C ILE A 186 -6.58 -7.22 27.05
N VAL A 187 -5.86 -6.28 26.45
CA VAL A 187 -4.94 -6.55 25.33
C VAL A 187 -3.79 -7.43 25.82
N GLN A 188 -3.55 -8.55 25.14
CA GLN A 188 -2.57 -9.56 25.55
C GLN A 188 -1.11 -9.14 25.30
N ASP A 189 -0.85 -8.30 24.30
CA ASP A 189 0.48 -7.77 23.99
C ASP A 189 0.54 -6.25 24.20
N GLU A 190 1.36 -5.78 25.13
CA GLU A 190 1.53 -4.34 25.40
C GLU A 190 2.11 -3.58 24.19
N THR A 191 2.76 -4.27 23.24
CA THR A 191 3.23 -3.63 22.00
C THR A 191 2.09 -3.29 21.03
N ASP A 192 0.95 -3.97 21.13
CA ASP A 192 -0.30 -3.63 20.42
C ASP A 192 -0.92 -2.34 20.96
N LEU A 193 -0.42 -1.81 22.10
CA LEU A 193 -0.85 -0.52 22.67
C LEU A 193 0.07 0.64 22.23
N LEU A 194 1.19 0.36 21.56
CA LEU A 194 2.18 1.35 21.15
C LEU A 194 1.84 1.94 19.77
N HIS A 195 0.69 2.60 19.66
CA HIS A 195 0.39 3.42 18.49
C HIS A 195 1.03 4.81 18.60
N GLY A 196 1.40 5.38 17.46
CA GLY A 196 1.78 6.79 17.36
C GLY A 196 0.60 7.72 17.69
N PRO A 197 0.81 9.05 17.69
CA PRO A 197 -0.31 9.99 17.86
C PRO A 197 -1.40 9.69 16.84
N GLN A 198 -2.61 9.47 17.33
CA GLN A 198 -3.79 9.13 16.53
C GLN A 198 -4.15 10.29 15.58
N LEU A 199 -4.65 9.94 14.41
CA LEU A 199 -5.17 10.92 13.44
C LEU A 199 -6.37 11.68 14.03
N ASP A 200 -6.60 12.90 13.55
CA ASP A 200 -7.72 13.74 13.98
C ASP A 200 -9.06 12.99 13.80
N GLY A 201 -9.75 12.71 14.91
CA GLY A 201 -11.05 12.04 14.91
C GLY A 201 -11.01 10.53 15.20
N GLU A 202 -9.81 9.94 15.24
CA GLU A 202 -9.60 8.51 15.54
C GLU A 202 -9.30 8.25 17.03
N GLY A 203 -9.11 9.33 17.81
CA GLY A 203 -9.01 9.25 19.25
C GLY A 203 -10.37 9.09 19.93
N ASN A 204 -10.38 8.40 21.07
CA ASN A 204 -11.57 8.33 21.93
C ASN A 204 -12.08 9.74 22.19
N SER A 205 -13.34 9.99 21.87
CA SER A 205 -13.97 11.26 22.17
C SER A 205 -14.00 11.48 23.69
N GLN A 206 -13.98 12.74 24.14
CA GLN A 206 -14.10 13.04 25.57
C GLN A 206 -15.37 12.38 26.18
N ALA A 207 -16.44 12.27 25.40
CA ALA A 207 -17.66 11.59 25.81
C ALA A 207 -17.48 10.08 26.01
N GLU A 208 -16.67 9.42 25.17
CA GLU A 208 -16.33 7.99 25.34
C GLU A 208 -15.38 7.78 26.51
N ILE A 209 -14.39 8.66 26.70
CA ILE A 209 -13.49 8.63 27.86
C ILE A 209 -14.31 8.77 29.14
N ASP A 210 -15.23 9.73 29.18
CA ASP A 210 -16.10 9.96 30.34
C ASP A 210 -17.03 8.76 30.60
N ALA A 211 -17.55 8.11 29.55
CA ALA A 211 -18.39 6.92 29.67
C ALA A 211 -17.60 5.70 30.21
N ILE A 212 -16.35 5.52 29.75
CA ILE A 212 -15.44 4.49 30.22
C ILE A 212 -15.09 4.75 31.69
N LEU A 213 -14.71 5.97 32.06
CA LEU A 213 -14.38 6.32 33.44
C LEU A 213 -15.57 6.17 34.39
N ALA A 214 -16.78 6.51 33.95
CA ALA A 214 -17.99 6.31 34.73
C ALA A 214 -18.37 4.82 34.92
N SER A 215 -17.82 3.91 34.12
CA SER A 215 -18.04 2.46 34.27
C SER A 215 -17.14 1.80 35.32
N PHE A 216 -16.13 2.52 35.82
CA PHE A 216 -15.21 2.06 36.88
C PHE A 216 -15.62 2.49 38.30
N ASP A 217 -16.65 3.34 38.44
CA ASP A 217 -17.30 3.72 39.71
C ASP A 217 -18.55 2.86 39.99
#